data_AF-A0A3D9GC75-F1
#
_entry.id   AF-A0A3D9GC75-F1
#
_cell.length_a   1.000
_cell.length_b   1.000
_cell.length_c   1.000
_cell.angle_alpha   90.00
_cell.angle_beta   90.00
_cell.angle_gamma   90.00
#
_symmetry.space_group_name_H-M   'P 1'
#
loop_
_entity.id
_entity.type
_entity.pdbx_description
1 polymer ?
#
loop_
_entity_poly.entity_id
_entity_poly.type
_entity_poly.pdbx_seq_one_letter_code
_entity_poly.pdbx_strand_id
1 'polypeptide(L)'
;MKQFYMFTLAVLLTVGVPVWSGGTSWEAEAAASTAANVPPAAENDIATVPASSAQPAAIQADAVQRVQMSHADLAWVPLFASRAADQSAIAKTANFVNRLLKNAKPSTEQLVGEDAFFATSVDVMLTDGTDIYLQFKDSKHVLIHIGEDKYIAQDATALKEFYELLAVSPQTDVSTLKPTIGQTVRIKGSDASNYEGTVRIFVETSGSSGGYMTAKGVDYPSKRALLVHTAPYSEARYDFQFTMPAYGEAIDGTFKPITPGTYDLYIDTGSRRTIRSVMVAPPAAPTLAINGVTVNDPALAPIVSNGVMLLPMRALAESFGWYVRWDAAYKAAFVSTQPDTQGINPGKGAALSLWVNGKKLTGANAKPVIVKGRVYLPLRATAEAFGFQLTWTPSVRGVLLVFRPQLLDEGAYAGEAKKLAAAKLLNGYVNAMNGRDAAALGRLFVKNGMPAQLFEIIGQRLITGVRSVTFEDRPGGALLAYVTFSYLFDQHGNKSGTSGIVLMQENGAWKISDVD
;
A
#
# COMPACT_ATOMS: atom_id res chain seq x y z
N MET A 1 32.08 -5.78 -42.13
CA MET A 1 30.94 -6.65 -42.50
C MET A 1 29.68 -6.04 -41.91
N LYS A 2 28.83 -5.48 -42.77
CA LYS A 2 27.45 -5.04 -42.49
C LYS A 2 26.49 -6.19 -42.84
N GLN A 3 25.27 -6.16 -42.27
CA GLN A 3 24.10 -7.05 -42.44
C GLN A 3 23.92 -8.05 -41.27
N PHE A 4 22.75 -8.29 -40.67
CA PHE A 4 21.35 -7.89 -40.90
C PHE A 4 20.58 -8.15 -39.58
N TYR A 5 19.65 -7.28 -39.17
CA TYR A 5 18.28 -7.65 -38.78
C TYR A 5 17.47 -6.34 -38.62
N MET A 6 16.61 -6.10 -39.61
CA MET A 6 15.62 -5.02 -39.64
C MET A 6 14.39 -5.61 -40.34
N PHE A 7 13.25 -5.60 -39.66
CA PHE A 7 11.86 -5.68 -40.14
C PHE A 7 11.01 -5.67 -38.84
N THR A 8 10.02 -4.81 -38.60
CA THR A 8 9.13 -4.02 -39.45
C THR A 8 8.53 -2.87 -38.61
N LEU A 9 8.59 -1.63 -39.09
CA LEU A 9 7.56 -0.64 -38.80
C LEU A 9 7.43 0.27 -40.03
N ALA A 10 6.29 0.15 -40.72
CA ALA A 10 5.90 1.06 -41.78
C ALA A 10 4.38 1.06 -41.90
N VAL A 11 3.88 2.15 -42.49
CA VAL A 11 2.49 2.50 -42.84
C VAL A 11 1.75 3.19 -41.66
N LEU A 12 1.35 4.48 -41.69
CA LEU A 12 1.00 5.41 -42.75
C LEU A 12 1.54 6.84 -42.47
N LEU A 13 2.02 7.51 -43.53
CA LEU A 13 2.01 8.98 -43.68
C LEU A 13 1.01 9.26 -44.81
N THR A 14 0.05 10.17 -44.59
CA THR A 14 -0.43 11.23 -45.52
C THR A 14 -1.80 11.75 -45.08
N VAL A 15 -1.84 12.89 -44.39
CA VAL A 15 -2.85 13.93 -44.64
C VAL A 15 -2.17 15.27 -44.39
N GLY A 16 -2.19 16.14 -45.41
CA GLY A 16 -1.56 17.46 -45.39
C GLY A 16 -2.18 18.39 -44.36
N VAL A 17 -1.32 19.21 -43.74
CA VAL A 17 -1.74 20.35 -42.92
C VAL A 17 -1.59 21.60 -43.78
N PRO A 18 -2.64 22.42 -43.96
CA PRO A 18 -2.55 23.67 -44.69
C PRO A 18 -1.79 24.72 -43.87
N VAL A 19 -0.98 25.52 -44.57
CA VAL A 19 -0.42 26.78 -44.07
C VAL A 19 -1.58 27.73 -43.78
N TRP A 20 -1.69 28.20 -42.53
CA TRP A 20 -2.58 29.31 -42.19
C TRP A 20 -1.76 30.41 -41.51
N SER A 21 -1.69 31.54 -42.21
CA SER A 21 -1.19 32.83 -41.76
C SER A 21 -2.29 33.55 -40.97
N GLY A 22 -1.99 33.92 -39.73
CA GLY A 22 -2.88 34.73 -38.91
C GLY A 22 -2.16 35.21 -37.67
N GLY A 23 -1.63 36.44 -37.73
CA GLY A 23 -1.13 37.13 -36.55
C GLY A 23 -2.27 37.57 -35.64
N THR A 24 -2.03 37.55 -34.34
CA THR A 24 -2.51 38.56 -33.39
C THR A 24 -1.73 38.42 -32.10
N SER A 25 -1.08 39.52 -31.75
CA SER A 25 -0.36 39.78 -30.50
C SER A 25 -1.31 39.76 -29.30
N TRP A 26 -0.88 39.12 -28.22
CA TRP A 26 -1.41 39.39 -26.88
C TRP A 26 -0.23 39.39 -25.90
N GLU A 27 0.08 40.60 -25.43
CA GLU A 27 1.06 40.91 -24.40
C GLU A 27 0.56 40.38 -23.05
N ALA A 28 1.44 39.68 -22.32
CA ALA A 28 1.19 39.31 -20.94
C ALA A 28 1.84 40.37 -20.03
N GLU A 29 0.97 41.12 -19.35
CA GLU A 29 1.24 42.13 -18.33
C GLU A 29 1.92 41.47 -17.11
N ALA A 30 3.21 41.80 -16.90
CA ALA A 30 3.95 41.39 -15.71
C ALA A 30 3.67 42.38 -14.57
N ALA A 31 2.89 41.95 -13.57
CA ALA A 31 2.71 42.69 -12.33
C ALA A 31 3.98 42.60 -11.46
N ALA A 32 4.57 43.76 -11.20
CA ALA A 32 5.73 43.94 -10.34
C ALA A 32 5.39 43.71 -8.85
N SER A 33 6.24 42.97 -8.13
CA SER A 33 6.37 43.10 -6.68
C SER A 33 7.81 43.42 -6.31
N THR A 34 8.00 44.67 -5.90
CA THR A 34 9.06 45.28 -5.10
C THR A 34 10.27 44.42 -4.70
N ALA A 35 11.44 44.81 -5.23
CA ALA A 35 12.77 44.43 -4.75
C ALA A 35 13.03 44.99 -3.33
N ALA A 36 13.39 44.10 -2.41
CA ALA A 36 14.07 44.45 -1.17
C ALA A 36 15.56 44.07 -1.30
N ASN A 37 16.42 45.01 -0.91
CA ASN A 37 17.90 44.98 -0.90
C ASN A 37 18.55 43.59 -0.81
N VAL A 38 19.34 43.25 -1.84
CA VAL A 38 20.40 42.24 -1.77
C VAL A 38 21.74 42.99 -1.59
N PRO A 39 22.54 42.72 -0.55
CA PRO A 39 23.87 43.32 -0.40
C PRO A 39 24.83 42.79 -1.48
N PRO A 40 25.87 43.54 -1.87
CA PRO A 40 26.81 43.11 -2.91
C PRO A 40 27.56 41.84 -2.47
N ALA A 41 27.83 41.00 -3.46
CA ALA A 41 28.46 39.69 -3.33
C ALA A 41 29.72 39.72 -2.46
N ALA A 42 29.75 38.88 -1.43
CA ALA A 42 31.01 38.44 -0.86
C ALA A 42 31.74 37.62 -1.93
N GLU A 43 32.96 38.03 -2.26
CA GLU A 43 33.94 37.17 -2.95
C GLU A 43 34.08 35.90 -2.11
N ASN A 44 33.43 34.82 -2.54
CA ASN A 44 33.69 33.50 -2.00
C ASN A 44 34.96 33.00 -2.68
N ASP A 45 36.03 32.99 -1.88
CA ASP A 45 37.18 32.12 -2.05
C ASP A 45 36.76 30.79 -2.70
N ILE A 46 37.37 30.48 -3.84
CA ILE A 46 37.22 29.18 -4.48
C ILE A 46 37.86 28.16 -3.55
N ALA A 47 37.04 27.48 -2.77
CA ALA A 47 37.46 26.27 -2.09
C ALA A 47 37.77 25.20 -3.15
N THR A 48 39.06 25.02 -3.45
CA THR A 48 39.55 23.82 -4.12
C THR A 48 39.27 22.63 -3.23
N VAL A 49 38.25 21.83 -3.57
CA VAL A 49 38.06 20.51 -2.95
C VAL A 49 39.12 19.57 -3.54
N PRO A 50 39.94 18.89 -2.72
CA PRO A 50 40.97 18.00 -3.24
C PRO A 50 40.34 16.81 -3.95
N ALA A 51 40.92 16.40 -5.09
CA ALA A 51 40.64 15.09 -5.67
C ALA A 51 41.04 13.99 -4.68
N SER A 52 40.27 12.89 -4.63
CA SER A 52 40.64 11.70 -3.84
C SER A 52 42.11 11.33 -4.07
N SER A 53 42.89 11.25 -2.99
CA SER A 53 44.31 10.92 -3.02
C SER A 53 44.58 9.42 -2.91
N ALA A 54 43.55 8.58 -2.77
CA ALA A 54 43.67 7.16 -2.46
C ALA A 54 42.98 6.28 -3.51
N GLN A 55 43.60 5.13 -3.82
CA GLN A 55 42.93 4.08 -4.59
C GLN A 55 41.76 3.51 -3.78
N PRO A 56 40.61 3.24 -4.42
CA PRO A 56 39.46 2.67 -3.74
C PRO A 56 39.78 1.25 -3.24
N ALA A 57 39.32 0.94 -2.03
CA ALA A 57 39.56 -0.37 -1.42
C ALA A 57 38.81 -1.48 -2.16
N ALA A 58 39.40 -2.68 -2.21
CA ALA A 58 38.71 -3.86 -2.71
C ALA A 58 37.56 -4.24 -1.74
N ILE A 59 36.45 -4.70 -2.31
CA ILE A 59 35.30 -5.20 -1.57
C ILE A 59 35.34 -6.72 -1.45
N GLN A 60 34.73 -7.24 -0.39
CA GLN A 60 34.49 -8.68 -0.24
C GLN A 60 33.08 -9.03 -0.72
N ALA A 61 32.87 -10.27 -1.17
CA ALA A 61 31.56 -10.71 -1.65
C ALA A 61 30.49 -10.72 -0.56
N ASP A 62 30.87 -11.04 0.69
CA ASP A 62 30.00 -11.01 1.86
C ASP A 62 29.64 -9.58 2.32
N ALA A 63 30.42 -8.58 1.88
CA ALA A 63 30.12 -7.18 2.12
C ALA A 63 29.06 -6.62 1.16
N VAL A 64 28.79 -7.27 0.02
CA VAL A 64 27.76 -6.84 -0.94
C VAL A 64 26.39 -7.20 -0.40
N GLN A 65 25.50 -6.22 -0.25
CA GLN A 65 24.11 -6.40 0.18
C GLN A 65 23.15 -6.53 -1.00
N ARG A 66 23.28 -5.65 -2.01
CA ARG A 66 22.42 -5.60 -3.20
C ARG A 66 23.23 -5.26 -4.44
N VAL A 67 22.82 -5.83 -5.58
CA VAL A 67 23.29 -5.41 -6.92
C VAL A 67 22.08 -5.10 -7.77
N GLN A 68 22.01 -3.89 -8.34
CA GLN A 68 20.92 -3.45 -9.21
C GLN A 68 21.47 -2.82 -10.48
N MET A 69 21.02 -3.31 -11.65
CA MET A 69 21.39 -2.74 -12.95
C MET A 69 20.19 -2.11 -13.64
N SER A 70 20.44 -0.99 -14.32
CA SER A 70 19.47 -0.27 -15.15
C SER A 70 20.08 0.30 -16.42
N HIS A 71 19.24 0.55 -17.42
CA HIS A 71 19.59 1.21 -18.67
C HIS A 71 18.34 1.94 -19.19
N ALA A 72 18.33 3.27 -19.11
CA ALA A 72 17.11 4.06 -19.31
C ALA A 72 15.93 3.45 -18.50
N ASP A 73 14.82 3.13 -19.16
CA ASP A 73 13.62 2.56 -18.51
C ASP A 73 13.72 1.05 -18.23
N LEU A 74 14.79 0.39 -18.67
CA LEU A 74 15.03 -1.04 -18.44
C LEU A 74 15.69 -1.25 -17.08
N ALA A 75 15.20 -2.25 -16.34
CA ALA A 75 15.84 -2.68 -15.11
C ALA A 75 15.96 -4.21 -15.10
N TRP A 76 17.03 -4.67 -14.48
CA TRP A 76 17.32 -6.07 -14.27
C TRP A 76 16.78 -6.54 -12.93
N VAL A 77 16.59 -7.85 -12.81
CA VAL A 77 16.23 -8.45 -11.53
C VAL A 77 17.37 -8.15 -10.54
N PRO A 78 17.11 -7.43 -9.43
CA PRO A 78 18.14 -7.15 -8.45
C PRO A 78 18.56 -8.44 -7.75
N LEU A 79 19.83 -8.47 -7.37
CA LEU A 79 20.43 -9.51 -6.54
C LEU A 79 20.43 -9.06 -5.08
N PHE A 80 20.14 -9.97 -4.16
CA PHE A 80 20.22 -9.71 -2.72
C PHE A 80 21.06 -10.77 -2.01
N ALA A 81 21.93 -10.33 -1.10
CA ALA A 81 22.79 -11.26 -0.34
C ALA A 81 22.01 -12.21 0.57
N SER A 82 20.82 -11.84 1.02
CA SER A 82 19.98 -12.77 1.78
C SER A 82 19.49 -13.96 0.93
N ARG A 83 19.56 -13.88 -0.40
CA ARG A 83 19.12 -14.96 -1.30
C ARG A 83 20.24 -15.91 -1.64
N ALA A 84 20.09 -17.15 -1.19
CA ALA A 84 21.00 -18.25 -1.55
C ALA A 84 21.18 -18.42 -3.08
N ALA A 85 20.12 -18.19 -3.86
CA ALA A 85 20.17 -18.28 -5.33
C ALA A 85 21.04 -17.20 -5.99
N ASP A 86 21.26 -16.07 -5.30
CA ASP A 86 21.93 -14.89 -5.87
C ASP A 86 23.43 -14.87 -5.49
N GLN A 87 23.84 -15.66 -4.50
CA GLN A 87 25.20 -15.70 -3.92
C GLN A 87 26.31 -15.89 -4.96
N SER A 88 26.13 -16.79 -5.93
CA SER A 88 27.11 -17.00 -6.99
C SER A 88 27.28 -15.75 -7.87
N ALA A 89 26.20 -15.02 -8.13
CA ALA A 89 26.23 -13.82 -8.94
C ALA A 89 26.80 -12.62 -8.17
N ILE A 90 26.54 -12.53 -6.86
CA ILE A 90 27.16 -11.55 -5.98
C ILE A 90 28.68 -11.73 -5.93
N ALA A 91 29.16 -12.97 -5.76
CA ALA A 91 30.59 -13.24 -5.77
C ALA A 91 31.27 -12.83 -7.10
N LYS A 92 30.59 -13.06 -8.24
CA LYS A 92 31.06 -12.60 -9.55
C LYS A 92 31.07 -11.07 -9.64
N THR A 93 30.02 -10.41 -9.15
CA THR A 93 29.94 -8.94 -9.10
C THR A 93 31.11 -8.34 -8.31
N ALA A 94 31.40 -8.87 -7.12
CA ALA A 94 32.54 -8.41 -6.32
C ALA A 94 33.87 -8.54 -7.07
N ASN A 95 34.08 -9.62 -7.82
CA ASN A 95 35.26 -9.79 -8.66
C ASN A 95 35.33 -8.75 -9.78
N PHE A 96 34.20 -8.45 -10.44
CA PHE A 96 34.14 -7.44 -11.51
C PHE A 96 34.40 -6.05 -10.96
N VAL A 97 33.78 -5.69 -9.84
CA VAL A 97 33.98 -4.41 -9.16
C VAL A 97 35.45 -4.26 -8.73
N ASN A 98 36.03 -5.25 -8.06
CA ASN A 98 37.43 -5.21 -7.62
C ASN A 98 38.42 -5.03 -8.78
N ARG A 99 38.11 -5.63 -9.93
CA ARG A 99 38.89 -5.43 -11.15
C ARG A 99 38.82 -4.00 -11.67
N LEU A 100 37.64 -3.38 -11.63
CA LEU A 100 37.46 -1.97 -11.98
C LEU A 100 38.17 -1.05 -11.00
N LEU A 101 37.99 -1.26 -9.69
CA LEU A 101 38.60 -0.45 -8.63
C LEU A 101 40.13 -0.46 -8.69
N LYS A 102 40.74 -1.62 -8.96
CA LYS A 102 42.20 -1.74 -9.15
C LYS A 102 42.75 -0.85 -10.27
N ASN A 103 41.95 -0.60 -11.32
CA ASN A 103 42.35 0.20 -12.46
C ASN A 103 41.78 1.63 -12.42
N ALA A 104 41.07 1.99 -11.35
CA ALA A 104 40.37 3.26 -11.22
C ALA A 104 41.34 4.42 -10.97
N LYS A 105 41.14 5.54 -11.66
CA LYS A 105 41.88 6.78 -11.47
C LYS A 105 40.91 7.87 -11.02
N PRO A 106 41.30 8.75 -10.08
CA PRO A 106 40.46 9.90 -9.71
C PRO A 106 40.03 10.69 -10.95
N SER A 107 38.76 11.07 -11.01
CA SER A 107 38.18 11.76 -12.17
C SER A 107 37.10 12.73 -11.73
N THR A 108 37.03 13.87 -12.40
CA THR A 108 35.91 14.82 -12.27
C THR A 108 34.89 14.66 -13.40
N GLU A 109 35.09 13.70 -14.29
CA GLU A 109 34.18 13.43 -15.40
C GLU A 109 32.82 12.94 -14.91
N GLN A 110 31.76 13.41 -15.56
CA GLN A 110 30.38 13.06 -15.23
C GLN A 110 29.54 13.10 -16.51
N LEU A 111 28.62 12.13 -16.64
CA LEU A 111 27.59 12.18 -17.67
C LEU A 111 26.46 13.12 -17.24
N VAL A 112 25.91 13.87 -18.19
CA VAL A 112 24.80 14.81 -17.97
C VAL A 112 23.74 14.64 -19.04
N GLY A 113 22.51 15.04 -18.74
CA GLY A 113 21.41 15.01 -19.71
C GLY A 113 21.13 13.61 -20.25
N GLU A 114 20.93 13.51 -21.58
CA GLU A 114 20.59 12.26 -22.27
C GLU A 114 21.69 11.19 -22.13
N ASP A 115 22.96 11.57 -22.16
CA ASP A 115 24.07 10.62 -22.01
C ASP A 115 24.03 9.92 -20.65
N ALA A 116 23.63 10.63 -19.60
CA ALA A 116 23.47 10.04 -18.27
C ALA A 116 22.25 9.10 -18.21
N PHE A 117 21.16 9.47 -18.87
CA PHE A 117 19.91 8.69 -18.90
C PHE A 117 20.05 7.38 -19.68
N PHE A 118 20.73 7.41 -20.84
CA PHE A 118 20.94 6.24 -21.69
C PHE A 118 22.20 5.44 -21.33
N ALA A 119 22.98 5.85 -20.32
CA ALA A 119 24.07 5.04 -19.81
C ALA A 119 23.53 3.83 -19.04
N THR A 120 24.20 2.68 -19.20
CA THR A 120 23.98 1.55 -18.30
C THR A 120 24.60 1.85 -16.95
N SER A 121 23.84 1.66 -15.88
CA SER A 121 24.31 1.84 -14.51
C SER A 121 24.18 0.56 -13.70
N VAL A 122 25.12 0.36 -12.78
CA VAL A 122 25.09 -0.72 -11.78
C VAL A 122 25.33 -0.11 -10.40
N ASP A 123 24.35 -0.24 -9.52
CA ASP A 123 24.39 0.10 -8.11
C ASP A 123 24.80 -1.14 -7.32
N VAL A 124 25.84 -1.02 -6.51
CA VAL A 124 26.33 -2.07 -5.62
C VAL A 124 26.33 -1.53 -4.20
N MET A 125 25.25 -1.82 -3.49
CA MET A 125 25.08 -1.44 -2.09
C MET A 125 25.78 -2.45 -1.19
N LEU A 126 26.62 -1.95 -0.30
CA LEU A 126 27.33 -2.73 0.71
C LEU A 126 26.55 -2.75 2.04
N THR A 127 26.90 -3.72 2.88
CA THR A 127 26.27 -3.94 4.20
C THR A 127 26.51 -2.80 5.21
N ASP A 128 27.54 -1.98 5.00
CA ASP A 128 27.81 -0.78 5.80
C ASP A 128 27.06 0.48 5.31
N GLY A 129 26.25 0.34 4.25
CA GLY A 129 25.50 1.44 3.63
C GLY A 129 26.26 2.18 2.54
N THR A 130 27.51 1.82 2.25
CA THR A 130 28.26 2.37 1.11
C THR A 130 27.61 1.94 -0.20
N ASP A 131 27.37 2.89 -1.09
CA ASP A 131 26.95 2.60 -2.47
C ASP A 131 28.14 2.82 -3.44
N ILE A 132 28.40 1.80 -4.25
CA ILE A 132 29.35 1.87 -5.37
C ILE A 132 28.53 1.97 -6.65
N TYR A 133 28.41 3.17 -7.18
CA TYR A 133 27.65 3.45 -8.39
C TYR A 133 28.56 3.43 -9.62
N LEU A 134 28.34 2.45 -10.51
CA LEU A 134 29.03 2.31 -11.78
C LEU A 134 28.16 2.90 -12.90
N GLN A 135 28.69 3.79 -13.72
CA GLN A 135 28.01 4.33 -14.88
C GLN A 135 28.87 4.16 -16.14
N PHE A 136 28.41 3.33 -17.07
CA PHE A 136 29.13 3.00 -18.29
C PHE A 136 28.88 4.06 -19.37
N LYS A 137 29.89 4.89 -19.63
CA LYS A 137 29.88 5.89 -20.70
C LYS A 137 29.89 5.25 -22.08
N ASP A 138 30.63 4.15 -22.21
CA ASP A 138 30.68 3.33 -23.40
C ASP A 138 31.07 1.89 -23.01
N SER A 139 31.36 1.04 -24.00
CA SER A 139 31.73 -0.37 -23.76
C SER A 139 33.06 -0.58 -23.05
N LYS A 140 33.85 0.48 -22.81
CA LYS A 140 35.19 0.42 -22.23
C LYS A 140 35.37 1.35 -21.04
N HIS A 141 34.70 2.49 -20.97
CA HIS A 141 34.90 3.48 -19.92
C HIS A 141 33.75 3.47 -18.93
N VAL A 142 34.08 3.35 -17.64
CA VAL A 142 33.11 3.36 -16.54
C VAL A 142 33.48 4.44 -15.53
N LEU A 143 32.51 5.29 -15.21
CA LEU A 143 32.58 6.22 -14.09
C LEU A 143 32.17 5.46 -12.83
N ILE A 144 32.88 5.69 -11.73
CA ILE A 144 32.66 5.02 -10.45
C ILE A 144 32.49 6.10 -9.39
N HIS A 145 31.36 6.10 -8.69
CA HIS A 145 31.11 6.98 -7.55
C HIS A 145 31.02 6.15 -6.27
N ILE A 146 31.76 6.56 -5.24
CA ILE A 146 31.74 5.94 -3.91
C ILE A 146 31.64 7.08 -2.89
N GLY A 147 30.43 7.32 -2.38
CA GLY A 147 30.17 8.55 -1.60
C GLY A 147 30.44 9.80 -2.44
N GLU A 148 31.33 10.68 -1.96
CA GLU A 148 31.75 11.88 -2.69
C GLU A 148 32.91 11.63 -3.67
N ASP A 149 33.59 10.49 -3.55
CA ASP A 149 34.74 10.17 -4.37
C ASP A 149 34.32 9.71 -5.77
N LYS A 150 35.02 10.23 -6.79
CA LYS A 150 34.74 9.96 -8.20
C LYS A 150 35.99 9.43 -8.91
N TYR A 151 35.80 8.36 -9.68
CA TYR A 151 36.87 7.70 -10.43
C TYR A 151 36.41 7.36 -11.85
N ILE A 152 37.38 7.08 -12.72
CA ILE A 152 37.18 6.46 -14.03
C ILE A 152 38.07 5.22 -14.14
N ALA A 153 37.51 4.14 -14.67
CA ALA A 153 38.26 2.93 -15.02
C ALA A 153 38.01 2.55 -16.49
N GLN A 154 38.95 1.78 -17.06
CA GLN A 154 38.82 1.23 -18.40
C GLN A 154 38.77 -0.30 -18.35
N ASP A 155 37.67 -0.89 -18.81
CA ASP A 155 37.47 -2.32 -18.93
C ASP A 155 36.49 -2.65 -20.06
N ALA A 156 36.98 -3.28 -21.12
CA ALA A 156 36.20 -3.61 -22.31
C ALA A 156 35.26 -4.81 -22.15
N THR A 157 35.28 -5.48 -21.00
CA THR A 157 34.57 -6.74 -20.74
C THR A 157 33.52 -6.62 -19.64
N ALA A 158 33.73 -5.73 -18.66
CA ALA A 158 32.86 -5.60 -17.49
C ALA A 158 31.37 -5.41 -17.85
N LEU A 159 31.06 -4.52 -18.80
CA LEU A 159 29.66 -4.27 -19.20
C LEU A 159 29.00 -5.53 -19.77
N LYS A 160 29.71 -6.28 -20.62
CA LYS A 160 29.20 -7.52 -21.21
C LYS A 160 28.98 -8.59 -20.14
N GLU A 161 29.91 -8.73 -19.19
CA GLU A 161 29.78 -9.67 -18.09
C GLU A 161 28.58 -9.36 -17.18
N PHE A 162 28.28 -8.07 -16.93
CA PHE A 162 27.07 -7.68 -16.21
C PHE A 162 25.79 -8.07 -16.96
N TYR A 163 25.75 -7.88 -18.29
CA TYR A 163 24.61 -8.32 -19.11
C TYR A 163 24.44 -9.85 -19.14
N GLU A 164 25.54 -10.61 -19.10
CA GLU A 164 25.48 -12.08 -19.04
C GLU A 164 25.11 -12.58 -17.64
N LEU A 165 25.46 -11.81 -16.60
CA LEU A 165 25.21 -12.17 -15.20
C LEU A 165 23.78 -11.89 -14.77
N LEU A 166 23.23 -10.74 -15.18
CA LEU A 166 21.93 -10.25 -14.71
C LEU A 166 20.86 -10.52 -15.75
N ALA A 167 19.71 -11.04 -15.30
CA ALA A 167 18.54 -11.21 -16.14
C ALA A 167 17.70 -9.93 -16.19
N VAL A 168 17.29 -9.51 -17.39
CA VAL A 168 16.30 -8.43 -17.55
C VAL A 168 15.07 -8.82 -16.76
N SER A 169 14.52 -7.90 -15.95
CA SER A 169 13.34 -8.24 -15.17
C SER A 169 12.19 -8.60 -16.11
N PRO A 170 11.52 -9.76 -15.91
CA PRO A 170 10.30 -10.02 -16.63
C PRO A 170 9.31 -8.89 -16.36
N GLN A 171 8.51 -8.60 -17.37
CA GLN A 171 7.37 -7.72 -17.23
C GLN A 171 6.43 -8.29 -16.15
N THR A 172 5.88 -7.42 -15.29
CA THR A 172 4.85 -7.82 -14.34
C THR A 172 3.75 -8.57 -15.07
N ASP A 173 3.48 -9.78 -14.61
CA ASP A 173 2.42 -10.65 -15.09
C ASP A 173 1.11 -10.31 -14.39
N VAL A 174 0.05 -10.23 -15.16
CA VAL A 174 -1.31 -9.98 -14.70
C VAL A 174 -2.19 -11.04 -15.31
N SER A 175 -2.79 -11.88 -14.48
CA SER A 175 -3.49 -13.10 -14.94
C SER A 175 -4.64 -12.86 -15.92
N THR A 176 -5.17 -11.63 -15.98
CA THR A 176 -6.17 -11.23 -16.97
C THR A 176 -6.16 -9.70 -17.15
N LEU A 177 -6.25 -9.25 -18.40
CA LEU A 177 -6.49 -7.84 -18.75
C LEU A 177 -7.97 -7.52 -18.94
N LYS A 178 -8.87 -8.48 -18.69
CA LYS A 178 -10.33 -8.32 -18.78
C LYS A 178 -11.02 -8.79 -17.49
N PRO A 179 -10.62 -8.28 -16.31
CA PRO A 179 -11.19 -8.76 -15.06
C PRO A 179 -12.67 -8.37 -14.95
N THR A 180 -13.50 -9.33 -14.53
CA THR A 180 -14.87 -9.04 -14.09
C THR A 180 -14.85 -8.53 -12.65
N ILE A 181 -15.69 -7.55 -12.30
CA ILE A 181 -15.84 -7.14 -10.89
C ILE A 181 -16.24 -8.38 -10.05
N GLY A 182 -15.50 -8.65 -8.98
CA GLY A 182 -15.62 -9.86 -8.16
C GLY A 182 -14.73 -11.04 -8.63
N GLN A 183 -14.03 -10.93 -9.75
CA GLN A 183 -13.06 -11.95 -10.20
C GLN A 183 -11.73 -11.79 -9.48
N THR A 184 -11.11 -12.92 -9.11
CA THR A 184 -9.73 -12.95 -8.63
C THR A 184 -8.74 -12.67 -9.74
N VAL A 185 -7.82 -11.74 -9.50
CA VAL A 185 -6.70 -11.37 -10.35
C VAL A 185 -5.41 -11.68 -9.60
N ARG A 186 -4.49 -12.40 -10.25
CA ARG A 186 -3.14 -12.65 -9.73
C ARG A 186 -2.17 -11.68 -10.39
N ILE A 187 -1.30 -11.10 -9.58
CA ILE A 187 -0.20 -10.25 -10.02
C ILE A 187 1.10 -10.88 -9.55
N LYS A 188 2.06 -11.02 -10.47
CA LYS A 188 3.38 -11.56 -10.17
C LYS A 188 4.48 -10.73 -10.83
N GLY A 189 5.53 -10.41 -10.09
CA GLY A 189 6.65 -9.63 -10.60
C GLY A 189 7.91 -9.76 -9.76
N SER A 190 9.00 -9.22 -10.29
CA SER A 190 10.34 -9.23 -9.69
C SER A 190 11.12 -7.95 -9.98
N ASP A 191 10.39 -6.87 -10.23
CA ASP A 191 10.88 -5.58 -10.76
C ASP A 191 10.84 -4.45 -9.73
N ALA A 192 10.59 -4.75 -8.45
CA ALA A 192 10.76 -3.77 -7.38
C ALA A 192 12.26 -3.46 -7.17
N SER A 193 12.58 -2.27 -6.65
CA SER A 193 13.99 -1.86 -6.46
C SER A 193 14.50 -2.13 -5.04
N ASN A 194 13.60 -2.18 -4.07
CA ASN A 194 13.95 -2.40 -2.67
C ASN A 194 13.88 -3.89 -2.34
N TYR A 195 14.54 -4.26 -1.25
CA TYR A 195 14.43 -5.61 -0.69
C TYR A 195 12.97 -5.92 -0.36
N GLU A 196 12.38 -5.13 0.53
CA GLU A 196 10.99 -5.26 0.94
C GLU A 196 10.25 -3.95 0.73
N GLY A 197 8.92 -4.04 0.73
CA GLY A 197 8.06 -2.90 0.53
C GLY A 197 6.65 -3.30 0.17
N THR A 198 5.87 -2.32 -0.26
CA THR A 198 4.46 -2.50 -0.61
C THR A 198 4.23 -2.26 -2.09
N VAL A 199 3.58 -3.22 -2.76
CA VAL A 199 2.96 -3.01 -4.06
C VAL A 199 1.57 -2.41 -3.84
N ARG A 200 1.29 -1.30 -4.51
CA ARG A 200 -0.03 -0.66 -4.56
C ARG A 200 -0.63 -0.83 -5.94
N ILE A 201 -1.88 -1.27 -5.98
CA ILE A 201 -2.63 -1.43 -7.21
C ILE A 201 -3.63 -0.29 -7.32
N PHE A 202 -3.50 0.51 -8.37
CA PHE A 202 -4.47 1.55 -8.69
C PHE A 202 -5.18 1.26 -9.99
N VAL A 203 -6.45 1.67 -10.05
CA VAL A 203 -7.26 1.69 -11.26
C VAL A 203 -7.58 3.14 -11.59
N GLU A 204 -7.35 3.56 -12.82
CA GLU A 204 -7.54 4.94 -13.23
C GLU A 204 -8.08 5.04 -14.67
N THR A 205 -8.98 5.99 -14.91
CA THR A 205 -9.35 6.38 -16.28
C THR A 205 -8.17 7.06 -16.98
N SER A 206 -7.92 6.75 -18.24
CA SER A 206 -6.76 7.30 -18.97
C SER A 206 -6.69 8.83 -18.96
N GLY A 207 -5.46 9.35 -18.90
CA GLY A 207 -5.13 10.78 -18.96
C GLY A 207 -3.80 11.08 -18.26
N SER A 208 -3.46 12.35 -18.08
CA SER A 208 -2.18 12.75 -17.51
C SER A 208 -2.06 12.35 -16.04
N SER A 209 -0.95 11.67 -15.72
CA SER A 209 -0.49 11.38 -14.36
C SER A 209 0.52 12.44 -13.90
N GLY A 210 0.70 12.57 -12.59
CA GLY A 210 1.56 13.62 -12.02
C GLY A 210 2.16 13.35 -10.64
N GLY A 211 1.81 12.23 -9.99
CA GLY A 211 2.25 11.93 -8.62
C GLY A 211 1.60 12.87 -7.60
N TYR A 212 0.87 12.32 -6.63
CA TYR A 212 0.15 13.09 -5.64
C TYR A 212 0.24 12.41 -4.29
N MET A 213 1.03 13.00 -3.41
CA MET A 213 1.19 12.48 -2.06
C MET A 213 0.02 12.89 -1.17
N THR A 214 -0.61 11.91 -0.54
CA THR A 214 -1.64 12.14 0.49
C THR A 214 -1.04 12.63 1.80
N ALA A 215 -1.86 13.18 2.69
CA ALA A 215 -1.45 13.49 4.06
C ALA A 215 -0.93 12.27 4.85
N LYS A 216 -1.31 11.04 4.42
CA LYS A 216 -0.86 9.78 4.98
C LYS A 216 0.48 9.28 4.40
N GLY A 217 1.08 10.01 3.44
CA GLY A 217 2.32 9.61 2.76
C GLY A 217 2.15 8.56 1.67
N VAL A 218 0.93 8.33 1.18
CA VAL A 218 0.67 7.44 0.04
C VAL A 218 0.74 8.25 -1.25
N ASP A 219 1.60 7.85 -2.19
CA ASP A 219 1.68 8.47 -3.52
C ASP A 219 0.66 7.85 -4.48
N TYR A 220 -0.23 8.69 -5.00
CA TYR A 220 -1.22 8.35 -6.02
C TYR A 220 -0.70 8.78 -7.40
N PRO A 221 -0.83 7.95 -8.45
CA PRO A 221 -0.36 8.34 -9.79
C PRO A 221 -1.11 9.57 -10.34
N SER A 222 -2.39 9.73 -9.94
CA SER A 222 -3.17 10.95 -10.19
C SER A 222 -4.28 11.14 -9.15
N LYS A 223 -4.93 12.30 -9.15
CA LYS A 223 -6.15 12.56 -8.35
C LYS A 223 -7.36 11.70 -8.73
N ARG A 224 -7.35 11.08 -9.91
CA ARG A 224 -8.42 10.21 -10.42
C ARG A 224 -8.20 8.75 -10.05
N ALA A 225 -6.97 8.41 -9.66
CA ALA A 225 -6.59 7.05 -9.36
C ALA A 225 -7.34 6.55 -8.11
N LEU A 226 -7.78 5.30 -8.17
CA LEU A 226 -8.45 4.63 -7.08
C LEU A 226 -7.56 3.49 -6.61
N LEU A 227 -7.13 3.53 -5.35
CA LEU A 227 -6.40 2.44 -4.72
C LEU A 227 -7.36 1.26 -4.51
N VAL A 228 -7.03 0.11 -5.09
CA VAL A 228 -7.89 -1.09 -5.03
C VAL A 228 -7.28 -2.22 -4.23
N HIS A 229 -5.96 -2.26 -4.11
CA HIS A 229 -5.27 -3.29 -3.34
C HIS A 229 -3.87 -2.85 -2.92
N THR A 230 -3.38 -3.44 -1.84
CA THR A 230 -2.00 -3.32 -1.38
C THR A 230 -1.51 -4.70 -0.97
N ALA A 231 -0.30 -5.05 -1.35
CA ALA A 231 0.32 -6.32 -0.99
C ALA A 231 1.81 -6.13 -0.67
N PRO A 232 2.38 -6.93 0.24
CA PRO A 232 3.82 -6.90 0.49
C PRO A 232 4.62 -7.47 -0.67
N TYR A 233 5.86 -7.04 -0.78
CA TYR A 233 6.89 -7.71 -1.55
C TYR A 233 8.13 -7.90 -0.69
N SER A 234 8.90 -8.93 -1.00
CA SER A 234 10.20 -9.19 -0.36
C SER A 234 11.16 -9.69 -1.43
N GLU A 235 12.45 -9.44 -1.24
CA GLU A 235 13.48 -9.72 -2.23
C GLU A 235 13.16 -9.14 -3.62
N ALA A 236 12.57 -7.94 -3.65
CA ALA A 236 12.01 -7.29 -4.84
C ALA A 236 10.96 -8.10 -5.63
N ARG A 237 10.42 -9.18 -5.04
CA ARG A 237 9.48 -10.10 -5.68
C ARG A 237 8.14 -10.05 -4.99
N TYR A 238 7.09 -10.17 -5.80
CA TYR A 238 5.72 -10.20 -5.33
C TYR A 238 4.90 -11.21 -6.14
N ASP A 239 4.00 -11.89 -5.44
CA ASP A 239 3.06 -12.84 -6.01
C ASP A 239 1.83 -12.85 -5.10
N PHE A 240 0.78 -12.15 -5.52
CA PHE A 240 -0.43 -12.01 -4.72
C PHE A 240 -1.68 -12.08 -5.59
N GLN A 241 -2.80 -12.30 -4.91
CA GLN A 241 -4.12 -12.30 -5.53
C GLN A 241 -4.99 -11.28 -4.84
N PHE A 242 -5.79 -10.57 -5.64
CA PHE A 242 -6.84 -9.72 -5.13
C PHE A 242 -8.11 -9.92 -5.94
N THR A 243 -9.25 -9.58 -5.35
CA THR A 243 -10.51 -9.57 -6.09
C THR A 243 -10.73 -8.20 -6.67
N MET A 244 -10.93 -8.11 -7.99
CA MET A 244 -11.23 -6.86 -8.68
C MET A 244 -12.46 -6.21 -8.03
N PRO A 245 -12.29 -5.09 -7.30
CA PRO A 245 -13.37 -4.57 -6.48
C PRO A 245 -14.32 -3.70 -7.29
N ALA A 246 -15.53 -3.52 -6.76
CA ALA A 246 -16.51 -2.58 -7.32
C ALA A 246 -16.20 -1.12 -6.95
N TYR A 247 -15.35 -0.90 -5.95
CA TYR A 247 -15.00 0.40 -5.40
C TYR A 247 -13.49 0.46 -5.13
N GLY A 248 -12.88 1.63 -5.28
CA GLY A 248 -11.52 1.90 -4.82
C GLY A 248 -11.44 3.19 -4.02
N GLU A 249 -10.40 3.33 -3.20
CA GLU A 249 -10.16 4.50 -2.34
C GLU A 249 -9.52 5.62 -3.17
N ALA A 250 -10.23 6.74 -3.30
CA ALA A 250 -9.70 7.96 -3.89
C ALA A 250 -8.70 8.64 -2.95
N ILE A 251 -7.97 9.62 -3.49
CA ILE A 251 -6.92 10.34 -2.78
C ILE A 251 -7.41 11.05 -1.49
N ASP A 252 -8.70 11.37 -1.40
CA ASP A 252 -9.33 11.99 -0.24
C ASP A 252 -9.81 10.97 0.83
N GLY A 253 -9.54 9.68 0.61
CA GLY A 253 -9.98 8.57 1.46
C GLY A 253 -11.43 8.14 1.24
N THR A 254 -12.16 8.76 0.31
CA THR A 254 -13.52 8.34 -0.03
C THR A 254 -13.51 7.19 -1.04
N PHE A 255 -14.49 6.31 -0.96
CA PHE A 255 -14.62 5.22 -1.94
C PHE A 255 -15.44 5.67 -3.16
N LYS A 256 -14.90 5.44 -4.35
CA LYS A 256 -15.57 5.72 -5.64
C LYS A 256 -15.80 4.41 -6.42
N PRO A 257 -16.89 4.31 -7.17
CA PRO A 257 -17.18 3.11 -7.96
C PRO A 257 -16.24 2.99 -9.16
N ILE A 258 -15.88 1.76 -9.49
CA ILE A 258 -15.13 1.41 -10.69
C ILE A 258 -16.14 0.88 -11.71
N THR A 259 -16.73 1.77 -12.51
CA THR A 259 -17.74 1.37 -13.49
C THR A 259 -17.12 0.49 -14.57
N PRO A 260 -17.84 -0.50 -15.14
CA PRO A 260 -17.33 -1.29 -16.25
C PRO A 260 -16.83 -0.40 -17.40
N GLY A 261 -15.67 -0.73 -17.97
CA GLY A 261 -15.01 0.10 -18.97
C GLY A 261 -13.49 -0.11 -19.02
N THR A 262 -12.81 0.72 -19.80
CA THR A 262 -11.35 0.68 -19.96
C THR A 262 -10.66 1.55 -18.92
N TYR A 263 -9.62 1.00 -18.31
CA TYR A 263 -8.79 1.67 -17.31
C TYR A 263 -7.31 1.36 -17.55
N ASP A 264 -6.47 2.22 -16.98
CA ASP A 264 -5.07 1.92 -16.72
C ASP A 264 -4.96 1.30 -15.32
N LEU A 265 -4.39 0.10 -15.28
CA LEU A 265 -4.02 -0.61 -14.06
C LEU A 265 -2.55 -0.28 -13.75
N TYR A 266 -2.34 0.47 -12.67
CA TYR A 266 -1.01 0.76 -12.17
C TYR A 266 -0.61 -0.28 -11.13
N ILE A 267 0.54 -0.90 -11.35
CA ILE A 267 1.27 -1.69 -10.36
C ILE A 267 2.44 -0.84 -9.88
N ASP A 268 2.33 -0.29 -8.68
CA ASP A 268 3.28 0.66 -8.10
C ASP A 268 4.06 0.01 -6.95
N THR A 269 5.36 -0.17 -7.12
CA THR A 269 6.26 -0.76 -6.10
C THR A 269 6.93 0.31 -5.21
N GLY A 270 6.55 1.58 -5.37
CA GLY A 270 7.12 2.75 -4.72
C GLY A 270 8.24 3.39 -5.54
N SER A 271 9.14 2.59 -6.10
CA SER A 271 10.23 3.06 -6.97
C SER A 271 9.90 2.94 -8.46
N ARG A 272 9.00 2.03 -8.84
CA ARG A 272 8.66 1.75 -10.22
C ARG A 272 7.16 1.59 -10.39
N ARG A 273 6.66 2.07 -11.53
CA ARG A 273 5.25 1.95 -11.93
C ARG A 273 5.13 1.22 -13.25
N THR A 274 4.47 0.07 -13.21
CA THR A 274 4.11 -0.68 -14.40
C THR A 274 2.64 -0.42 -14.72
N ILE A 275 2.35 -0.05 -15.97
CA ILE A 275 0.98 0.25 -16.43
C ILE A 275 0.51 -0.87 -17.36
N ARG A 276 -0.75 -1.29 -17.19
CA ARG A 276 -1.47 -2.20 -18.10
C ARG A 276 -2.83 -1.63 -18.43
N SER A 277 -3.17 -1.58 -19.72
CA SER A 277 -4.56 -1.31 -20.09
C SER A 277 -5.43 -2.52 -19.76
N VAL A 278 -6.52 -2.31 -19.03
CA VAL A 278 -7.48 -3.34 -18.62
C VAL A 278 -8.90 -2.94 -19.00
N MET A 279 -9.72 -3.92 -19.36
CA MET A 279 -11.15 -3.74 -19.61
C MET A 279 -11.95 -4.42 -18.51
N VAL A 280 -12.42 -3.63 -17.55
CA VAL A 280 -13.20 -4.10 -16.42
C VAL A 280 -14.61 -4.44 -16.86
N ALA A 281 -15.02 -5.69 -16.66
CA ALA A 281 -16.34 -6.20 -17.03
C ALA A 281 -17.35 -6.09 -15.86
N PRO A 282 -18.66 -5.96 -16.14
CA PRO A 282 -19.70 -5.90 -15.11
C PRO A 282 -19.74 -7.18 -14.27
N PRO A 283 -20.06 -7.09 -12.96
CA PRO A 283 -20.08 -8.27 -12.10
C PRO A 283 -21.18 -9.25 -12.50
N ALA A 284 -20.94 -10.53 -12.30
CA ALA A 284 -21.92 -11.60 -12.58
C ALA A 284 -23.18 -11.48 -11.69
N ALA A 285 -22.99 -11.11 -10.43
CA ALA A 285 -24.04 -10.95 -9.43
C ALA A 285 -23.84 -9.67 -8.61
N PRO A 286 -24.85 -9.19 -7.85
CA PRO A 286 -24.67 -8.06 -6.96
C PRO A 286 -23.54 -8.30 -5.94
N THR A 287 -22.68 -7.32 -5.74
CA THR A 287 -21.52 -7.41 -4.85
C THR A 287 -21.72 -6.62 -3.57
N LEU A 288 -21.04 -7.04 -2.50
CA LEU A 288 -20.94 -6.31 -1.25
C LEU A 288 -19.46 -5.96 -0.99
N ALA A 289 -19.20 -4.69 -0.73
CA ALA A 289 -17.92 -4.21 -0.26
C ALA A 289 -18.07 -3.61 1.14
N ILE A 290 -17.11 -3.89 2.03
CA ILE A 290 -17.00 -3.28 3.36
C ILE A 290 -15.71 -2.48 3.40
N ASN A 291 -15.81 -1.14 3.59
CA ASN A 291 -14.68 -0.22 3.50
C ASN A 291 -13.80 -0.47 2.26
N GLY A 292 -14.43 -0.61 1.09
CA GLY A 292 -13.76 -0.84 -0.20
C GLY A 292 -13.31 -2.27 -0.48
N VAL A 293 -13.25 -3.15 0.53
CA VAL A 293 -12.86 -4.55 0.35
C VAL A 293 -14.06 -5.41 -0.04
N THR A 294 -13.95 -6.14 -1.16
CA THR A 294 -14.99 -7.06 -1.63
C THR A 294 -15.17 -8.23 -0.67
N VAL A 295 -16.40 -8.50 -0.25
CA VAL A 295 -16.74 -9.62 0.63
C VAL A 295 -16.85 -10.90 -0.17
N ASN A 296 -15.84 -11.77 -0.04
CA ASN A 296 -15.83 -13.11 -0.66
C ASN A 296 -16.07 -14.25 0.33
N ASP A 297 -16.07 -13.96 1.64
CA ASP A 297 -16.35 -14.97 2.66
C ASP A 297 -17.77 -15.52 2.48
N PRO A 298 -17.94 -16.82 2.19
CA PRO A 298 -19.27 -17.44 2.02
C PRO A 298 -20.15 -17.32 3.28
N ALA A 299 -19.56 -17.15 4.47
CA ALA A 299 -20.32 -16.93 5.70
C ALA A 299 -20.96 -15.54 5.75
N LEU A 300 -20.34 -14.53 5.11
CA LEU A 300 -20.80 -13.15 5.02
C LEU A 300 -21.52 -12.82 3.71
N ALA A 301 -21.56 -13.75 2.77
CA ALA A 301 -22.17 -13.55 1.46
C ALA A 301 -23.64 -13.08 1.58
N PRO A 302 -24.01 -11.95 0.94
CA PRO A 302 -25.38 -11.50 0.91
C PRO A 302 -26.25 -12.45 0.08
N ILE A 303 -27.54 -12.49 0.38
CA ILE A 303 -28.54 -13.11 -0.50
C ILE A 303 -29.50 -12.04 -1.03
N VAL A 304 -29.99 -12.22 -2.25
CA VAL A 304 -31.02 -11.34 -2.80
C VAL A 304 -32.35 -12.09 -2.77
N SER A 305 -33.36 -11.52 -2.12
CA SER A 305 -34.72 -12.05 -2.07
C SER A 305 -35.71 -10.94 -2.37
N ASN A 306 -36.57 -11.12 -3.37
CA ASN A 306 -37.56 -10.12 -3.82
C ASN A 306 -36.94 -8.73 -4.09
N GLY A 307 -35.75 -8.68 -4.69
CA GLY A 307 -35.05 -7.43 -4.97
C GLY A 307 -34.38 -6.77 -3.76
N VAL A 308 -34.45 -7.38 -2.57
CA VAL A 308 -33.81 -6.88 -1.35
C VAL A 308 -32.57 -7.70 -1.05
N MET A 309 -31.43 -7.01 -0.87
CA MET A 309 -30.20 -7.64 -0.38
C MET A 309 -30.28 -7.85 1.14
N LEU A 310 -30.02 -9.08 1.58
CA LEU A 310 -30.09 -9.49 2.97
C LEU A 310 -28.72 -9.97 3.45
N LEU A 311 -28.33 -9.55 4.66
CA LEU A 311 -27.06 -9.95 5.28
C LEU A 311 -27.25 -11.02 6.37
N PRO A 312 -26.33 -12.00 6.48
CA PRO A 312 -26.36 -12.99 7.54
C PRO A 312 -25.95 -12.36 8.88
N MET A 313 -26.94 -12.15 9.76
CA MET A 313 -26.74 -11.34 10.97
C MET A 313 -25.72 -11.93 11.96
N ARG A 314 -25.67 -13.26 12.09
CA ARG A 314 -24.71 -13.91 12.99
C ARG A 314 -23.27 -13.72 12.50
N ALA A 315 -23.00 -13.99 11.21
CA ALA A 315 -21.66 -13.87 10.66
C ALA A 315 -21.18 -12.41 10.74
N LEU A 316 -22.07 -11.46 10.42
CA LEU A 316 -21.77 -10.03 10.58
C LEU A 316 -21.45 -9.70 12.04
N ALA A 317 -22.28 -10.13 12.99
CA ALA A 317 -22.04 -9.87 14.41
C ALA A 317 -20.71 -10.47 14.91
N GLU A 318 -20.37 -11.70 14.50
CA GLU A 318 -19.09 -12.33 14.85
C GLU A 318 -17.89 -11.51 14.35
N SER A 319 -17.94 -11.02 13.10
CA SER A 319 -16.90 -10.18 12.51
C SER A 319 -16.70 -8.86 13.24
N PHE A 320 -17.76 -8.32 13.86
CA PHE A 320 -17.72 -7.09 14.63
C PHE A 320 -17.58 -7.32 16.14
N GLY A 321 -17.48 -8.58 16.58
CA GLY A 321 -17.38 -8.91 18.01
C GLY A 321 -18.64 -8.63 18.81
N TRP A 322 -19.79 -8.55 18.16
CA TRP A 322 -21.06 -8.33 18.81
C TRP A 322 -21.59 -9.61 19.44
N TYR A 323 -22.35 -9.44 20.51
CA TYR A 323 -23.02 -10.50 21.24
C TYR A 323 -24.25 -10.94 20.46
N VAL A 324 -24.38 -12.25 20.24
CA VAL A 324 -25.55 -12.84 19.57
C VAL A 324 -26.17 -13.88 20.47
N ARG A 325 -27.48 -13.78 20.68
CA ARG A 325 -28.28 -14.79 21.36
C ARG A 325 -29.50 -15.15 20.52
N TRP A 326 -29.86 -16.43 20.54
CA TRP A 326 -31.09 -16.92 19.93
C TRP A 326 -31.98 -17.48 21.02
N ASP A 327 -33.25 -17.06 21.00
CA ASP A 327 -34.30 -17.63 21.82
C ASP A 327 -35.25 -18.42 20.91
N ALA A 328 -35.13 -19.74 20.98
CA ALA A 328 -35.94 -20.65 20.15
C ALA A 328 -37.41 -20.69 20.58
N ALA A 329 -37.69 -20.58 21.89
CA ALA A 329 -39.05 -20.67 22.43
C ALA A 329 -39.90 -19.47 21.95
N TYR A 330 -39.26 -18.32 21.79
CA TYR A 330 -39.91 -17.08 21.40
C TYR A 330 -39.59 -16.62 19.96
N LYS A 331 -38.81 -17.41 19.20
CA LYS A 331 -38.30 -17.07 17.87
C LYS A 331 -37.70 -15.65 17.83
N ALA A 332 -36.82 -15.35 18.77
CA ALA A 332 -36.22 -14.03 18.91
C ALA A 332 -34.69 -14.10 18.77
N ALA A 333 -34.16 -13.33 17.84
CA ALA A 333 -32.74 -13.09 17.70
C ALA A 333 -32.37 -11.79 18.43
N PHE A 334 -31.27 -11.82 19.16
CA PHE A 334 -30.72 -10.68 19.87
C PHE A 334 -29.30 -10.44 19.37
N VAL A 335 -29.00 -9.21 18.99
CA VAL A 335 -27.67 -8.76 18.61
C VAL A 335 -27.35 -7.51 19.43
N SER A 336 -26.19 -7.47 20.07
CA SER A 336 -25.77 -6.28 20.80
C SER A 336 -24.29 -5.99 20.67
N THR A 337 -23.96 -4.70 20.56
CA THR A 337 -22.59 -4.20 20.53
C THR A 337 -21.95 -4.16 21.93
N GLN A 338 -22.73 -4.43 22.97
CA GLN A 338 -22.30 -4.53 24.37
C GLN A 338 -22.85 -5.83 24.98
N PRO A 339 -22.30 -6.30 26.11
CA PRO A 339 -22.86 -7.46 26.81
C PRO A 339 -24.36 -7.26 27.12
N ASP A 340 -25.19 -8.25 26.77
CA ASP A 340 -26.64 -8.21 27.01
C ASP A 340 -26.92 -8.37 28.51
N THR A 341 -27.22 -7.25 29.18
CA THR A 341 -27.60 -7.21 30.61
C THR A 341 -29.10 -7.01 30.82
N GLN A 342 -29.89 -6.87 29.75
CA GLN A 342 -31.23 -6.28 29.86
C GLN A 342 -32.37 -7.26 30.10
N GLY A 343 -32.09 -8.57 30.25
CA GLY A 343 -33.12 -9.56 30.65
C GLY A 343 -34.38 -9.51 29.78
N ILE A 344 -34.23 -9.26 28.47
CA ILE A 344 -35.35 -8.91 27.59
C ILE A 344 -36.24 -10.12 27.39
N ASN A 345 -37.51 -9.97 27.77
CA ASN A 345 -38.56 -10.92 27.43
C ASN A 345 -39.22 -10.50 26.09
N PRO A 346 -38.97 -11.23 24.98
CA PRO A 346 -39.50 -10.86 23.68
C PRO A 346 -41.03 -11.01 23.55
N GLY A 347 -41.67 -11.69 24.52
CA GLY A 347 -43.10 -12.03 24.51
C GLY A 347 -43.41 -13.20 23.58
N LYS A 348 -44.35 -14.08 23.95
CA LYS A 348 -44.75 -15.23 23.09
C LYS A 348 -45.35 -14.70 21.79
N GLY A 349 -44.68 -14.95 20.67
CA GLY A 349 -45.14 -14.58 19.33
C GLY A 349 -44.78 -15.63 18.30
N ALA A 350 -45.65 -15.83 17.30
CA ALA A 350 -45.40 -16.80 16.23
C ALA A 350 -44.36 -16.32 15.19
N ALA A 351 -44.14 -15.00 15.11
CA ALA A 351 -43.29 -14.33 14.14
C ALA A 351 -41.85 -14.11 14.65
N LEU A 352 -40.88 -14.27 13.75
CA LEU A 352 -39.48 -13.97 14.01
C LEU A 352 -39.31 -12.50 14.41
N SER A 353 -38.63 -12.25 15.53
CA SER A 353 -38.24 -10.89 15.95
C SER A 353 -36.72 -10.76 16.03
N LEU A 354 -36.21 -9.58 15.71
CA LEU A 354 -34.81 -9.22 15.89
C LEU A 354 -34.71 -8.01 16.82
N TRP A 355 -33.85 -8.12 17.81
CA TRP A 355 -33.59 -7.10 18.80
C TRP A 355 -32.14 -6.64 18.66
N VAL A 356 -31.93 -5.34 18.49
CA VAL A 356 -30.61 -4.73 18.37
C VAL A 356 -30.41 -3.77 19.52
N ASN A 357 -29.35 -3.96 20.31
CA ASN A 357 -29.03 -3.11 21.48
C ASN A 357 -30.25 -2.88 22.39
N GLY A 358 -30.95 -3.98 22.67
CA GLY A 358 -32.16 -4.02 23.49
C GLY A 358 -33.43 -3.46 22.90
N LYS A 359 -33.39 -2.92 21.67
CA LYS A 359 -34.56 -2.39 20.97
C LYS A 359 -35.05 -3.38 19.92
N LYS A 360 -36.35 -3.67 19.92
CA LYS A 360 -36.98 -4.48 18.87
C LYS A 360 -36.91 -3.72 17.54
N LEU A 361 -36.36 -4.34 16.50
CA LEU A 361 -36.46 -3.79 15.15
C LEU A 361 -37.91 -3.91 14.67
N THR A 362 -38.45 -2.77 14.26
CA THR A 362 -39.82 -2.63 13.77
C THR A 362 -39.80 -1.94 12.41
N GLY A 363 -40.75 -2.28 11.54
CA GLY A 363 -40.90 -1.66 10.23
C GLY A 363 -41.00 -2.68 9.10
N ALA A 364 -41.78 -2.34 8.07
CA ALA A 364 -42.05 -3.26 6.96
C ALA A 364 -40.78 -3.65 6.16
N ASN A 365 -39.81 -2.73 6.08
CA ASN A 365 -38.54 -2.92 5.35
C ASN A 365 -37.41 -3.47 6.23
N ALA A 366 -37.68 -3.78 7.51
CA ALA A 366 -36.71 -4.30 8.47
C ALA A 366 -37.05 -5.74 8.92
N LYS A 367 -37.92 -6.44 8.16
CA LYS A 367 -38.36 -7.79 8.53
C LYS A 367 -37.20 -8.79 8.39
N PRO A 368 -36.74 -9.42 9.49
CA PRO A 368 -35.78 -10.51 9.39
C PRO A 368 -36.44 -11.74 8.77
N VAL A 369 -35.63 -12.58 8.13
CA VAL A 369 -36.07 -13.87 7.56
C VAL A 369 -35.11 -14.98 7.97
N ILE A 370 -35.61 -16.21 8.05
CA ILE A 370 -34.75 -17.39 8.23
C ILE A 370 -34.60 -18.08 6.88
N VAL A 371 -33.36 -18.24 6.42
CA VAL A 371 -33.03 -19.00 5.21
C VAL A 371 -32.00 -20.04 5.59
N LYS A 372 -32.32 -21.33 5.35
CA LYS A 372 -31.45 -22.48 5.68
C LYS A 372 -30.88 -22.41 7.12
N GLY A 373 -31.74 -22.06 8.09
CA GLY A 373 -31.37 -22.00 9.51
C GLY A 373 -30.57 -20.75 9.94
N ARG A 374 -30.32 -19.80 9.03
CA ARG A 374 -29.65 -18.53 9.34
C ARG A 374 -30.63 -17.37 9.33
N VAL A 375 -30.49 -16.47 10.30
CA VAL A 375 -31.26 -15.21 10.34
C VAL A 375 -30.58 -14.19 9.43
N TYR A 376 -31.35 -13.67 8.49
CA TYR A 376 -30.97 -12.61 7.58
C TYR A 376 -31.78 -11.35 7.84
N LEU A 377 -31.15 -10.19 7.68
CA LEU A 377 -31.82 -8.89 7.78
C LEU A 377 -31.58 -8.08 6.49
N PRO A 378 -32.57 -7.30 6.03
CA PRO A 378 -32.34 -6.32 4.97
C PRO A 378 -31.16 -5.42 5.30
N LEU A 379 -30.21 -5.36 4.37
CA LEU A 379 -28.96 -4.63 4.48
C LEU A 379 -29.15 -3.17 4.93
N ARG A 380 -30.18 -2.46 4.44
CA ARG A 380 -30.47 -1.08 4.85
C ARG A 380 -30.90 -1.00 6.32
N ALA A 381 -31.73 -1.94 6.77
CA ALA A 381 -32.12 -2.01 8.17
C ALA A 381 -30.93 -2.37 9.06
N THR A 382 -30.01 -3.23 8.58
CA THR A 382 -28.73 -3.46 9.26
C THR A 382 -27.93 -2.17 9.38
N ALA A 383 -27.75 -1.44 8.28
CA ALA A 383 -26.98 -0.20 8.30
C ALA A 383 -27.56 0.84 9.27
N GLU A 384 -28.88 1.01 9.26
CA GLU A 384 -29.58 1.90 10.19
C GLU A 384 -29.41 1.47 11.66
N ALA A 385 -29.60 0.18 11.95
CA ALA A 385 -29.54 -0.35 13.31
C ALA A 385 -28.15 -0.21 13.96
N PHE A 386 -27.09 -0.23 13.15
CA PHE A 386 -25.69 -0.17 13.62
C PHE A 386 -24.97 1.13 13.23
N GLY A 387 -25.66 2.09 12.63
CA GLY A 387 -25.10 3.40 12.24
C GLY A 387 -24.06 3.32 11.11
N PHE A 388 -24.16 2.33 10.23
CA PHE A 388 -23.29 2.22 9.06
C PHE A 388 -23.76 3.13 7.94
N GLN A 389 -22.80 3.66 7.18
CA GLN A 389 -23.10 4.33 5.93
C GLN A 389 -23.28 3.29 4.83
N LEU A 390 -24.33 3.46 4.03
CA LEU A 390 -24.69 2.51 2.99
C LEU A 390 -24.92 3.23 1.67
N THR A 391 -24.19 2.81 0.65
CA THR A 391 -24.33 3.31 -0.72
C THR A 391 -24.62 2.14 -1.65
N TRP A 392 -25.72 2.23 -2.40
CA TRP A 392 -25.98 1.34 -3.53
C TRP A 392 -25.56 2.06 -4.82
N THR A 393 -24.72 1.42 -5.63
CA THR A 393 -24.28 1.97 -6.91
C THR A 393 -24.70 1.05 -8.06
N PRO A 394 -25.76 1.41 -8.81
CA PRO A 394 -26.30 0.58 -9.89
C PRO A 394 -25.28 0.25 -10.99
N SER A 395 -24.40 1.19 -11.34
CA SER A 395 -23.42 1.04 -12.43
C SER A 395 -22.41 -0.08 -12.19
N VAL A 396 -22.18 -0.47 -10.93
CA VAL A 396 -21.31 -1.58 -10.54
C VAL A 396 -22.08 -2.72 -9.88
N ARG A 397 -23.43 -2.67 -9.90
CA ARG A 397 -24.33 -3.59 -9.18
C ARG A 397 -23.84 -3.88 -7.74
N GLY A 398 -23.27 -2.87 -7.10
CA GLY A 398 -22.49 -3.05 -5.88
C GLY A 398 -23.08 -2.27 -4.72
N VAL A 399 -23.02 -2.86 -3.53
CA VAL A 399 -23.25 -2.16 -2.27
C VAL A 399 -21.90 -1.85 -1.63
N LEU A 400 -21.73 -0.61 -1.19
CA LEU A 400 -20.68 -0.24 -0.26
C LEU A 400 -21.28 0.00 1.13
N LEU A 401 -20.79 -0.75 2.11
CA LEU A 401 -21.03 -0.53 3.52
C LEU A 401 -19.76 0.06 4.15
N VAL A 402 -19.86 1.25 4.72
CA VAL A 402 -18.76 1.88 5.45
C VAL A 402 -19.10 1.88 6.93
N PHE A 403 -18.22 1.31 7.73
CA PHE A 403 -18.38 1.24 9.18
C PHE A 403 -17.23 1.96 9.90
N ARG A 404 -17.47 2.30 11.16
CA ARG A 404 -16.45 2.82 12.07
C ARG A 404 -16.12 1.78 13.12
N PRO A 405 -14.83 1.54 13.43
CA PRO A 405 -14.45 0.57 14.44
C PRO A 405 -15.08 0.91 15.80
N GLN A 406 -15.46 -0.11 16.54
CA GLN A 406 -15.89 0.05 17.92
C GLN A 406 -14.67 0.34 18.81
N LEU A 407 -14.50 1.61 19.18
CA LEU A 407 -13.40 2.09 19.99
C LEU A 407 -13.69 1.95 21.49
N LEU A 408 -12.64 2.06 22.32
CA LEU A 408 -12.80 2.14 23.77
C LEU A 408 -13.51 3.44 24.16
N ASP A 409 -14.44 3.34 25.11
CA ASP A 409 -15.04 4.50 25.75
C ASP A 409 -14.02 5.17 26.68
N GLU A 410 -13.52 6.33 26.26
CA GLU A 410 -12.57 7.11 27.05
C GLU A 410 -13.16 7.61 28.37
N GLY A 411 -14.49 7.83 28.43
CA GLY A 411 -15.20 8.27 29.63
C GLY A 411 -15.11 7.25 30.77
N ALA A 412 -15.04 5.95 30.43
CA ALA A 412 -14.86 4.87 31.40
C ALA A 412 -13.53 4.96 32.17
N TYR A 413 -12.56 5.73 31.68
CA TYR A 413 -11.24 5.90 32.28
C TYR A 413 -10.95 7.31 32.79
N ALA A 414 -11.95 8.21 32.80
CA ALA A 414 -11.73 9.62 33.12
C ALA A 414 -11.07 9.89 34.48
N GLY A 415 -11.26 9.00 35.47
CA GLY A 415 -10.63 9.08 36.79
C GLY A 415 -9.23 8.48 36.89
N GLU A 416 -8.73 7.83 35.83
CA GLU A 416 -7.47 7.09 35.84
C GLU A 416 -6.56 7.57 34.70
N ALA A 417 -5.83 8.67 34.93
CA ALA A 417 -5.06 9.38 33.89
C ALA A 417 -4.17 8.45 33.02
N LYS A 418 -3.51 7.47 33.64
CA LYS A 418 -2.67 6.47 32.96
C LYS A 418 -3.48 5.57 32.02
N LYS A 419 -4.62 5.04 32.47
CA LYS A 419 -5.51 4.19 31.64
C LYS A 419 -6.25 5.01 30.57
N LEU A 420 -6.63 6.25 30.87
CA LEU A 420 -7.22 7.16 29.88
C LEU A 420 -6.25 7.44 28.74
N ALA A 421 -4.99 7.71 29.06
CA ALA A 421 -3.96 7.92 28.05
C ALA A 421 -3.76 6.66 27.20
N ALA A 422 -3.76 5.48 27.82
CA ALA A 422 -3.67 4.22 27.10
C ALA A 422 -4.90 3.98 26.19
N ALA A 423 -6.12 4.20 26.67
CA ALA A 423 -7.33 4.08 25.86
C ALA A 423 -7.29 4.97 24.61
N LYS A 424 -6.84 6.22 24.76
CA LYS A 424 -6.63 7.15 23.63
C LYS A 424 -5.60 6.64 22.62
N LEU A 425 -4.47 6.11 23.10
CA LEU A 425 -3.43 5.54 22.23
C LEU A 425 -3.92 4.30 21.50
N LEU A 426 -4.67 3.43 22.16
CA LEU A 426 -5.28 2.24 21.55
C LEU A 426 -6.32 2.62 20.48
N ASN A 427 -7.16 3.62 20.76
CA ASN A 427 -8.10 4.16 19.78
C ASN A 427 -7.37 4.75 18.57
N GLY A 428 -6.30 5.51 18.82
CA GLY A 428 -5.41 6.04 17.78
C GLY A 428 -4.77 4.93 16.95
N TYR A 429 -4.29 3.87 17.60
CA TYR A 429 -3.67 2.71 16.96
C TYR A 429 -4.66 2.03 16.01
N VAL A 430 -5.88 1.73 16.47
CA VAL A 430 -6.94 1.14 15.63
C VAL A 430 -7.22 2.01 14.40
N ASN A 431 -7.33 3.32 14.57
CA ASN A 431 -7.59 4.24 13.45
C ASN A 431 -6.41 4.32 12.47
N ALA A 432 -5.18 4.40 12.97
CA ALA A 432 -3.98 4.43 12.13
C ALA A 432 -3.80 3.13 11.35
N MET A 433 -4.04 1.98 11.99
CA MET A 433 -3.98 0.66 11.36
C MET A 433 -5.04 0.51 10.27
N ASN A 434 -6.30 0.80 10.57
CA ASN A 434 -7.38 0.73 9.57
C ASN A 434 -7.21 1.74 8.43
N GLY A 435 -6.69 2.93 8.75
CA GLY A 435 -6.45 3.99 7.77
C GLY A 435 -5.19 3.81 6.95
N ARG A 436 -4.37 2.77 7.24
CA ARG A 436 -3.04 2.55 6.67
C ARG A 436 -2.15 3.81 6.72
N ASP A 437 -2.24 4.53 7.84
CA ASP A 437 -1.56 5.81 8.03
C ASP A 437 -0.28 5.62 8.84
N ALA A 438 0.84 5.45 8.13
CA ALA A 438 2.15 5.21 8.73
C ALA A 438 2.60 6.38 9.59
N ALA A 439 2.29 7.61 9.18
CA ALA A 439 2.66 8.81 9.89
C ALA A 439 1.87 8.93 11.21
N ALA A 440 0.57 8.67 11.19
CA ALA A 440 -0.23 8.60 12.41
C ALA A 440 0.24 7.49 13.33
N LEU A 441 0.51 6.30 12.79
CA LEU A 441 1.03 5.18 13.56
C LEU A 441 2.35 5.55 14.24
N GLY A 442 3.33 6.07 13.48
CA GLY A 442 4.63 6.49 14.02
C GLY A 442 4.52 7.54 15.12
N ARG A 443 3.57 8.49 15.04
CA ARG A 443 3.32 9.49 16.09
C ARG A 443 2.82 8.88 17.41
N LEU A 444 2.23 7.69 17.38
CA LEU A 444 1.77 6.99 18.59
C LEU A 444 2.92 6.31 19.33
N PHE A 445 4.01 5.98 18.62
CA PHE A 445 5.16 5.28 19.18
C PHE A 445 6.19 6.24 19.78
N VAL A 446 7.02 5.73 20.68
CA VAL A 446 8.25 6.40 21.14
C VAL A 446 9.23 6.57 19.96
N LYS A 447 10.17 7.52 20.03
CA LYS A 447 11.05 7.89 18.90
C LYS A 447 11.81 6.70 18.27
N ASN A 448 12.14 5.69 19.07
CA ASN A 448 12.84 4.47 18.63
C ASN A 448 11.96 3.21 18.79
N GLY A 449 10.65 3.36 18.95
CA GLY A 449 9.72 2.25 19.10
C GLY A 449 9.55 1.52 17.78
N MET A 450 9.52 0.19 17.81
CA MET A 450 9.19 -0.59 16.63
C MET A 450 7.66 -0.63 16.49
N PRO A 451 7.06 -0.02 15.45
CA PRO A 451 5.66 -0.27 15.15
C PRO A 451 5.53 -1.75 14.80
N ALA A 452 4.80 -2.52 15.61
CA ALA A 452 4.84 -3.99 15.53
C ALA A 452 4.32 -4.60 14.23
N GLN A 453 3.72 -3.81 13.34
CA GLN A 453 3.15 -4.34 12.11
C GLN A 453 3.39 -3.38 10.95
N LEU A 454 4.33 -3.75 10.08
CA LEU A 454 4.35 -3.23 8.73
C LEU A 454 2.99 -3.55 8.09
N PHE A 455 2.36 -2.57 7.46
CA PHE A 455 1.04 -2.75 6.80
C PHE A 455 1.04 -3.90 5.78
N GLU A 456 2.23 -4.25 5.33
CA GLU A 456 2.61 -5.41 4.52
C GLU A 456 2.13 -6.74 5.10
N ILE A 457 2.31 -6.97 6.40
CA ILE A 457 2.02 -8.25 7.04
C ILE A 457 0.52 -8.43 7.28
N ILE A 458 -0.25 -7.35 7.37
CA ILE A 458 -1.68 -7.41 7.71
C ILE A 458 -2.59 -7.45 6.47
N GLY A 459 -2.05 -7.27 5.27
CA GLY A 459 -2.80 -7.33 4.01
C GLY A 459 -4.00 -6.36 3.99
N GLN A 460 -5.21 -6.88 3.78
CA GLN A 460 -6.48 -6.10 3.81
C GLN A 460 -7.22 -6.16 5.15
N ARG A 461 -6.58 -6.67 6.21
CA ARG A 461 -7.20 -6.78 7.54
C ARG A 461 -7.69 -5.44 8.05
N LEU A 462 -8.93 -5.44 8.53
CA LEU A 462 -9.56 -4.33 9.25
C LEU A 462 -9.82 -4.73 10.68
N ILE A 463 -9.45 -3.88 11.62
CA ILE A 463 -9.87 -3.94 13.02
C ILE A 463 -11.30 -3.44 13.10
N THR A 464 -12.24 -4.30 13.45
CA THR A 464 -13.66 -3.93 13.59
C THR A 464 -13.99 -3.33 14.95
N GLY A 465 -13.14 -3.58 15.95
CA GLY A 465 -13.28 -2.97 17.28
C GLY A 465 -12.31 -3.52 18.32
N VAL A 466 -12.32 -2.88 19.48
CA VAL A 466 -11.66 -3.33 20.71
C VAL A 466 -12.69 -4.05 21.57
N ARG A 467 -12.56 -5.36 21.74
CA ARG A 467 -13.50 -6.20 22.51
C ARG A 467 -13.29 -6.07 24.01
N SER A 468 -12.03 -6.04 24.43
CA SER A 468 -11.65 -5.95 25.83
C SER A 468 -10.24 -5.40 25.95
N VAL A 469 -9.98 -4.75 27.08
CA VAL A 469 -8.64 -4.36 27.50
C VAL A 469 -8.49 -4.60 29.00
N THR A 470 -7.36 -5.16 29.40
CA THR A 470 -6.91 -5.17 30.80
C THR A 470 -5.56 -4.45 30.89
N PHE A 471 -5.29 -3.86 32.05
CA PHE A 471 -4.10 -3.06 32.28
C PHE A 471 -3.29 -3.65 33.44
N GLU A 472 -1.98 -3.76 33.24
CA GLU A 472 -1.03 -4.22 34.23
C GLU A 472 0.11 -3.20 34.35
N ASP A 473 0.40 -2.76 35.58
CA ASP A 473 1.57 -1.93 35.85
C ASP A 473 2.84 -2.78 35.71
N ARG A 474 3.83 -2.26 34.99
CA ARG A 474 5.13 -2.91 34.81
C ARG A 474 6.23 -2.11 35.52
N PRO A 475 7.35 -2.75 35.91
CA PRO A 475 8.50 -2.06 36.47
C PRO A 475 8.97 -0.89 35.57
N GLY A 476 9.52 0.16 36.18
CA GLY A 476 9.96 1.35 35.44
C GLY A 476 8.82 2.29 35.04
N GLY A 477 7.61 2.10 35.56
CA GLY A 477 6.47 3.00 35.35
C GLY A 477 5.67 2.74 34.08
N ALA A 478 6.06 1.73 33.27
CA ALA A 478 5.35 1.33 32.07
C ALA A 478 3.94 0.76 32.38
N LEU A 479 3.09 0.72 31.36
CA LEU A 479 1.79 0.05 31.40
C LEU A 479 1.77 -1.03 30.32
N LEU A 480 1.35 -2.24 30.66
CA LEU A 480 1.00 -3.24 29.67
C LEU A 480 -0.52 -3.27 29.52
N ALA A 481 -1.01 -3.10 28.31
CA ALA A 481 -2.41 -3.29 27.95
C ALA A 481 -2.56 -4.62 27.19
N TYR A 482 -3.30 -5.57 27.73
CA TYR A 482 -3.71 -6.76 26.97
C TYR A 482 -5.00 -6.44 26.25
N VAL A 483 -4.94 -6.31 24.93
CA VAL A 483 -6.04 -5.81 24.11
C VAL A 483 -6.51 -6.90 23.16
N THR A 484 -7.79 -7.23 23.22
CA THR A 484 -8.41 -8.14 22.24
C THR A 484 -9.10 -7.33 21.15
N PHE A 485 -8.60 -7.43 19.93
CA PHE A 485 -9.22 -6.85 18.75
C PHE A 485 -10.14 -7.86 18.05
N SER A 486 -11.15 -7.37 17.34
CA SER A 486 -11.89 -8.13 16.34
C SER A 486 -11.49 -7.73 14.93
N TYR A 487 -11.55 -8.67 13.99
CA TYR A 487 -11.04 -8.48 12.63
C TYR A 487 -12.05 -8.84 11.54
N LEU A 488 -11.94 -8.14 10.42
CA LEU A 488 -12.41 -8.55 9.09
C LEU A 488 -11.21 -8.71 8.16
N PHE A 489 -11.31 -9.63 7.21
CA PHE A 489 -10.31 -9.83 6.14
C PHE A 489 -8.89 -10.14 6.64
N ASP A 490 -8.76 -10.72 7.83
CA ASP A 490 -7.50 -11.29 8.28
C ASP A 490 -7.09 -12.43 7.33
N GLN A 491 -5.84 -12.41 6.87
CA GLN A 491 -5.33 -13.36 5.87
C GLN A 491 -5.31 -14.83 6.35
N HIS A 492 -5.34 -15.05 7.67
CA HIS A 492 -5.40 -16.38 8.26
C HIS A 492 -6.83 -16.76 8.69
N GLY A 493 -7.82 -15.91 8.38
CA GLY A 493 -9.22 -16.13 8.74
C GLY A 493 -9.54 -15.87 10.22
N ASN A 494 -8.63 -15.26 10.98
CA ASN A 494 -8.87 -14.93 12.38
C ASN A 494 -9.95 -13.86 12.50
N LYS A 495 -10.95 -14.10 13.37
CA LYS A 495 -12.00 -13.12 13.68
C LYS A 495 -11.66 -12.23 14.88
N SER A 496 -10.64 -12.60 15.63
CA SER A 496 -10.13 -11.83 16.78
C SER A 496 -8.71 -12.26 17.12
N GLY A 497 -7.97 -11.41 17.82
CA GLY A 497 -6.65 -11.70 18.37
C GLY A 497 -6.35 -10.79 19.56
N THR A 498 -5.52 -11.28 20.47
CA THR A 498 -5.08 -10.51 21.65
C THR A 498 -3.61 -10.16 21.46
N SER A 499 -3.29 -8.88 21.63
CA SER A 499 -1.93 -8.36 21.64
C SER A 499 -1.62 -7.70 22.98
N GLY A 500 -0.39 -7.88 23.45
CA GLY A 500 0.18 -7.04 24.51
C GLY A 500 0.66 -5.73 23.90
N ILE A 501 0.27 -4.60 24.48
CA ILE A 501 0.70 -3.27 24.04
C ILE A 501 1.37 -2.58 25.21
N VAL A 502 2.68 -2.37 25.11
CA VAL A 502 3.46 -1.71 26.15
C VAL A 502 3.43 -0.21 25.91
N LEU A 503 3.10 0.55 26.96
CA LEU A 503 3.04 2.00 26.95
C LEU A 503 4.02 2.57 27.96
N MET A 504 4.70 3.65 27.57
CA MET A 504 5.69 4.35 28.39
C MET A 504 5.54 5.86 28.26
N GLN A 505 6.11 6.61 29.20
CA GLN A 505 6.19 8.07 29.07
C GLN A 505 7.47 8.48 28.33
N GLU A 506 7.32 9.38 27.37
CA GLU A 506 8.41 10.06 26.68
C GLU A 506 8.11 11.57 26.74
N ASN A 507 9.00 12.34 27.36
CA ASN A 507 8.84 13.79 27.55
C ASN A 507 7.49 14.20 28.18
N GLY A 508 7.01 13.41 29.15
CA GLY A 508 5.75 13.66 29.87
C GLY A 508 4.47 13.22 29.13
N ALA A 509 4.58 12.69 27.90
CA ALA A 509 3.46 12.15 27.14
C ALA A 509 3.50 10.61 27.11
N TRP A 510 2.35 9.96 27.23
CA TRP A 510 2.25 8.52 27.01
C TRP A 510 2.39 8.18 25.52
N LYS A 511 3.12 7.10 25.24
CA LYS A 511 3.40 6.56 23.92
C LYS A 511 3.38 5.04 23.95
N ILE A 512 3.18 4.42 22.79
CA ILE A 512 3.38 2.98 22.59
C ILE A 512 4.88 2.73 22.45
N SER A 513 5.44 1.85 23.28
CA SER A 513 6.85 1.44 23.12
C SER A 513 6.96 0.18 22.27
N ASP A 514 6.00 -0.74 22.42
CA ASP A 514 6.04 -2.05 21.80
C ASP A 514 4.62 -2.65 21.66
N VAL A 515 4.45 -3.58 20.72
CA VAL A 515 3.23 -4.36 20.53
C VAL A 515 3.61 -5.81 20.18
N ASP A 516 3.06 -6.76 20.92
CA ASP A 516 3.26 -8.21 20.71
C ASP A 516 2.51 -8.76 19.49
#